data_AF-A0A3L7ZGA2-F1
#
_entry.id   AF-A0A3L7ZGA2-F1
#
_cell.length_a   1.000
_cell.length_b   1.000
_cell.length_c   1.000
_cell.angle_alpha   90.00
_cell.angle_beta   90.00
_cell.angle_gamma   90.00
#
_symmetry.space_group_name_H-M   'P 1'
#
loop_
_entity.id
_entity.type
_entity.pdbx_description
1 polymer ?
#
loop_
_entity_poly.entity_id
_entity_poly.type
_entity_poly.pdbx_seq_one_letter_code
_entity_poly.pdbx_strand_id
1 'polypeptide(L)'
;MQGMLKVQYRMMCNYWQILNQRATKMETGIGGSCSLNFGQAIEYLKAGLAIRRDGWNGKGLMVFKQVPAHIESEIIHKMQSLPQSAKDLILKGKGFIDYTNQCLIYNENTGCADSWVPSISDVFAEDWGIVA
;
A
#
# COMPACT_ATOMS: atom_id res chain seq x y z
N MET A 1 -26.00 -0.93 -21.51
CA MET A 1 -25.08 -1.58 -22.47
C MET A 1 -23.79 -0.79 -22.69
N GLN A 2 -23.85 0.51 -23.03
CA GLN A 2 -22.64 1.33 -23.29
C GLN A 2 -21.65 1.41 -22.09
N GLY A 3 -22.15 1.50 -20.85
CA GLY A 3 -21.29 1.50 -19.66
C GLY A 3 -20.51 0.20 -19.47
N MET A 4 -21.13 -0.96 -19.74
CA MET A 4 -20.49 -2.27 -19.63
C MET A 4 -19.37 -2.44 -20.67
N LEU A 5 -19.57 -1.95 -21.90
CA LEU A 5 -18.52 -1.93 -22.93
C LEU A 5 -17.34 -1.04 -22.53
N LYS A 6 -17.60 0.13 -21.92
CA LYS A 6 -16.52 0.99 -21.38
C LYS A 6 -15.72 0.29 -20.30
N VAL A 7 -16.39 -0.43 -19.40
CA VAL A 7 -15.72 -1.23 -18.36
C VAL A 7 -14.88 -2.34 -18.99
N GLN A 8 -15.43 -3.09 -19.95
CA GLN A 8 -14.70 -4.14 -20.67
C GLN A 8 -13.43 -3.59 -21.33
N TYR A 9 -13.56 -2.51 -22.10
CA TYR A 9 -12.43 -1.83 -22.73
C TYR A 9 -11.38 -1.42 -21.69
N ARG A 10 -11.80 -0.83 -20.57
CA ARG A 10 -10.88 -0.41 -19.52
C ARG A 10 -10.13 -1.57 -18.90
N MET A 11 -10.79 -2.71 -18.67
CA MET A 11 -10.12 -3.91 -18.13
C MET A 11 -9.06 -4.45 -19.09
N MET A 12 -9.30 -4.38 -20.41
CA MET A 12 -8.30 -4.74 -21.42
C MET A 12 -7.10 -3.80 -21.40
N CYS A 13 -7.32 -2.48 -21.28
CA CYS A 13 -6.25 -1.50 -21.11
C CYS A 13 -5.43 -1.75 -19.84
N ASN A 14 -6.10 -2.04 -18.72
CA ASN A 14 -5.43 -2.33 -17.44
C ASN A 14 -4.52 -3.57 -17.55
N TYR A 15 -5.00 -4.62 -18.20
CA TYR A 15 -4.19 -5.82 -18.46
C TYR A 15 -2.96 -5.49 -19.32
N TRP A 16 -3.16 -4.74 -20.41
CA TRP A 16 -2.07 -4.30 -21.28
C TRP A 16 -1.00 -3.51 -20.52
N GLN A 17 -1.40 -2.60 -19.63
CA GLN A 17 -0.48 -1.83 -18.80
C GLN A 17 0.40 -2.72 -17.89
N ILE A 18 -0.21 -3.70 -17.20
CA ILE A 18 0.54 -4.65 -16.35
C ILE A 18 1.53 -5.46 -17.20
N LEU A 19 1.08 -5.95 -18.37
CA LEU A 19 1.92 -6.72 -19.27
C LEU A 19 3.11 -5.91 -19.76
N ASN A 20 2.87 -4.67 -20.21
CA ASN A 20 3.91 -3.76 -20.69
C ASN A 20 4.92 -3.42 -19.59
N GLN A 21 4.44 -3.17 -18.37
CA GLN A 21 5.29 -2.90 -17.21
C GLN A 21 6.23 -4.08 -16.92
N ARG A 22 5.70 -5.31 -16.96
CA ARG A 22 6.50 -6.53 -16.79
C ARG A 22 7.53 -6.70 -17.92
N ALA A 23 7.11 -6.55 -19.17
CA ALA A 23 7.98 -6.70 -20.33
C ALA A 23 9.14 -5.69 -20.29
N THR A 24 8.84 -4.41 -20.05
CA THR A 24 9.85 -3.35 -19.93
C THR A 24 10.84 -3.63 -18.80
N LYS A 25 10.35 -4.12 -17.65
CA LYS A 25 11.21 -4.53 -16.53
C LYS A 25 12.15 -5.68 -16.90
N MET A 26 11.67 -6.65 -17.69
CA MET A 26 12.49 -7.77 -18.16
C MET A 26 13.58 -7.32 -19.15
N GLU A 27 13.27 -6.36 -20.02
CA GLU A 27 14.20 -5.88 -21.05
C GLU A 27 15.25 -4.90 -20.50
N THR A 28 14.84 -3.98 -19.63
CA THR A 28 15.67 -2.84 -19.22
C THR A 28 16.14 -2.92 -17.77
N GLY A 29 15.58 -3.86 -16.97
CA GLY A 29 15.74 -3.89 -15.52
C GLY A 29 14.92 -2.82 -14.79
N ILE A 30 14.41 -1.81 -15.50
CA ILE A 30 13.61 -0.70 -14.98
C ILE A 30 12.15 -0.95 -15.38
N GLY A 31 11.22 -0.87 -14.42
CA GLY A 31 9.80 -0.95 -14.73
C GLY A 31 9.35 0.22 -15.61
N GLY A 32 8.48 -0.03 -16.59
CA GLY A 32 7.90 1.04 -17.40
C GLY A 32 7.06 2.01 -16.55
N SER A 33 7.03 3.30 -16.94
CA SER A 33 6.05 4.26 -16.44
C SER A 33 4.68 3.85 -16.96
N CYS A 34 3.80 3.41 -16.06
CA CYS A 34 2.41 3.13 -16.37
C CYS A 34 1.57 3.80 -15.29
N SER A 35 0.65 4.66 -15.70
CA SER A 35 -0.37 5.26 -14.85
C SER A 35 -1.40 4.17 -14.52
N LEU A 36 -1.21 3.52 -13.37
CA LEU A 36 -2.04 2.42 -12.88
C LEU A 36 -3.29 2.96 -12.18
N ASN A 37 -4.37 2.19 -12.19
CA ASN A 37 -5.54 2.46 -11.35
C ASN A 37 -5.36 1.90 -9.94
N PHE A 38 -6.25 2.31 -9.04
CA PHE A 38 -6.26 1.88 -7.65
C PHE A 38 -6.30 0.34 -7.48
N GLY A 39 -7.12 -0.36 -8.25
CA GLY A 39 -7.23 -1.82 -8.17
C GLY A 39 -5.91 -2.54 -8.48
N GLN A 40 -5.19 -2.08 -9.50
CA GLN A 40 -3.85 -2.59 -9.82
C GLN A 40 -2.85 -2.30 -8.71
N ALA A 41 -2.89 -1.08 -8.14
CA ALA A 41 -2.08 -0.70 -6.99
C ALA A 41 -2.30 -1.63 -5.78
N ILE A 42 -3.56 -1.99 -5.49
CA ILE A 42 -3.87 -2.93 -4.41
C ILE A 42 -3.32 -4.34 -4.67
N GLU A 43 -3.38 -4.83 -5.91
CA GLU A 43 -2.78 -6.14 -6.26
C GLU A 43 -1.25 -6.13 -6.08
N TYR A 44 -0.58 -5.03 -6.40
CA TYR A 44 0.85 -4.87 -6.11
C TYR A 44 1.17 -4.79 -4.62
N LEU A 45 0.35 -4.11 -3.82
CA LEU A 45 0.47 -4.12 -2.35
C LEU A 45 0.31 -5.54 -1.78
N LYS A 46 -0.67 -6.31 -2.27
CA LYS A 46 -0.85 -7.71 -1.87
C LYS A 46 0.37 -8.57 -2.21
N ALA A 47 1.03 -8.27 -3.33
CA ALA A 47 2.28 -8.90 -3.74
C ALA A 47 3.52 -8.43 -2.95
N GLY A 48 3.35 -7.52 -1.97
CA GLY A 48 4.43 -7.02 -1.11
C GLY A 48 5.25 -5.88 -1.71
N LEU A 49 4.81 -5.31 -2.84
CA LEU A 49 5.47 -4.14 -3.43
C LEU A 49 4.94 -2.85 -2.80
N ALA A 50 5.77 -1.82 -2.80
CA ALA A 50 5.37 -0.48 -2.39
C ALA A 50 4.76 0.29 -3.56
N ILE A 51 3.76 1.13 -3.29
CA ILE A 51 3.08 1.95 -4.29
C ILE A 51 3.20 3.43 -3.97
N ARG A 52 3.03 4.29 -4.97
CA ARG A 52 2.98 5.75 -4.84
C ARG A 52 1.99 6.35 -5.82
N ARG A 53 1.61 7.61 -5.59
CA ARG A 53 0.86 8.43 -6.54
C ARG A 53 1.68 9.61 -7.00
N ASP A 54 1.54 9.97 -8.28
CA ASP A 54 2.15 11.19 -8.80
C ASP A 54 1.43 12.46 -8.33
N GLY A 55 0.11 12.39 -8.10
CA GLY A 55 -0.73 13.50 -7.68
C GLY A 55 -0.74 13.82 -6.19
N TRP A 56 0.01 13.11 -5.35
CA TRP A 56 0.15 13.50 -3.94
C TRP A 56 0.99 14.77 -3.81
N ASN A 57 0.51 15.72 -2.99
CA ASN A 57 1.25 16.94 -2.63
C ASN A 57 2.39 16.58 -1.65
N GLY A 58 3.44 15.99 -2.21
CA GLY A 58 4.60 15.48 -1.49
C GLY A 58 5.29 14.42 -2.32
N LYS A 59 6.33 14.83 -3.06
CA LYS A 59 7.27 13.85 -3.65
C LYS A 59 7.86 13.02 -2.52
N GLY A 60 7.97 11.71 -2.69
CA GLY A 60 8.52 10.82 -1.66
C GLY A 60 7.51 10.23 -0.67
N LEU A 61 6.21 10.37 -0.95
CA LEU A 61 5.17 9.59 -0.29
C LEU A 61 5.01 8.22 -0.96
N MET A 62 4.98 7.17 -0.14
CA MET A 62 4.78 5.80 -0.58
C MET A 62 3.96 5.01 0.43
N VAL A 63 3.30 3.96 -0.04
CA VAL A 63 2.45 3.08 0.78
C VAL A 63 2.98 1.66 0.76
N PHE A 64 2.94 1.03 1.92
CA PHE A 64 3.32 -0.37 2.13
C PHE A 64 2.19 -1.13 2.80
N LYS A 65 2.01 -2.39 2.41
CA LYS A 65 1.20 -3.35 3.16
C LYS A 65 2.07 -3.97 4.24
N GLN A 66 1.65 -3.86 5.50
CA GLN A 66 2.35 -4.54 6.59
C GLN A 66 2.09 -6.05 6.52
N VAL A 67 3.13 -6.81 6.83
CA VAL A 67 3.03 -8.26 7.01
C VAL A 67 2.23 -8.53 8.29
N PRO A 68 1.20 -9.39 8.26
CA PRO A 68 0.50 -9.78 9.48
C PRO A 68 1.48 -10.30 10.53
N ALA A 69 1.33 -9.85 11.77
CA ALA A 69 2.27 -10.15 12.83
C ALA A 69 1.55 -10.41 14.15
N HIS A 70 1.95 -11.50 14.81
CA HIS A 70 1.57 -11.80 16.18
C HIS A 70 2.64 -11.25 17.12
N ILE A 71 2.25 -10.29 17.96
CA ILE A 71 3.16 -9.61 18.88
C ILE A 71 2.87 -10.09 20.30
N GLU A 72 3.81 -10.83 20.86
CA GLU A 72 3.71 -11.38 22.21
C GLU A 72 4.01 -10.32 23.29
N SER A 73 3.64 -10.64 24.53
CA SER A 73 3.78 -9.77 25.72
C SER A 73 5.20 -9.23 25.90
N GLU A 74 6.22 -10.06 25.68
CA GLU A 74 7.63 -9.68 25.81
C GLU A 74 8.02 -8.52 24.89
N ILE A 75 7.44 -8.48 23.69
CA ILE A 75 7.66 -7.39 22.73
C ILE A 75 6.82 -6.18 23.14
N ILE A 76 5.56 -6.38 23.56
CA ILE A 76 4.64 -5.30 24.00
C ILE A 76 5.27 -4.44 25.09
N HIS A 77 5.94 -5.05 26.07
CA HIS A 77 6.64 -4.32 27.12
C HIS A 77 7.69 -3.34 26.55
N LYS A 78 8.39 -3.74 25.49
CA LYS A 78 9.47 -2.98 24.85
C LYS A 78 8.99 -1.99 23.79
N MET A 79 7.72 -2.02 23.39
CA MET A 79 7.18 -1.10 22.39
C MET A 79 7.23 0.35 22.89
N GLN A 80 7.98 1.20 22.18
CA GLN A 80 8.06 2.64 22.46
C GLN A 80 6.83 3.39 21.93
N SER A 81 6.10 2.79 21.00
CA SER A 81 4.91 3.36 20.37
C SER A 81 3.64 3.28 21.23
N LEU A 82 3.68 2.62 22.40
CA LEU A 82 2.54 2.47 23.29
C LEU A 82 2.82 3.08 24.67
N PRO A 83 1.92 3.92 25.21
CA PRO A 83 2.01 4.37 26.60
C PRO A 83 1.77 3.22 27.58
N GLN A 84 2.27 3.33 28.81
CA GLN A 84 2.18 2.26 29.81
C GLN A 84 0.73 1.83 30.08
N SER A 85 -0.20 2.79 30.18
CA SER A 85 -1.62 2.50 30.40
C SER A 85 -2.25 1.64 29.29
N ALA A 86 -1.82 1.79 28.04
CA ALA A 86 -2.28 0.94 26.94
C ALA A 86 -1.69 -0.47 27.03
N LYS A 87 -0.39 -0.59 27.38
CA LYS A 87 0.26 -1.89 27.60
C LYS A 87 -0.46 -2.68 28.68
N ASP A 88 -0.78 -2.03 29.81
CA ASP A 88 -1.46 -2.68 30.94
C ASP A 88 -2.83 -3.23 30.55
N LEU A 89 -3.60 -2.50 29.74
CA LEU A 89 -4.90 -2.95 29.23
C LEU A 89 -4.77 -4.18 28.32
N ILE A 90 -3.79 -4.19 27.42
CA ILE A 90 -3.55 -5.30 26.49
C ILE A 90 -3.12 -6.56 27.25
N LEU A 91 -2.19 -6.40 28.19
CA LEU A 91 -1.63 -7.48 29.00
C LEU A 91 -2.65 -8.09 29.97
N LYS A 92 -3.51 -7.25 30.57
CA LYS A 92 -4.64 -7.73 31.38
C LYS A 92 -5.68 -8.47 30.53
N GLY A 93 -5.81 -8.11 29.25
CA GLY A 93 -6.70 -8.74 28.30
C GLY A 93 -6.16 -10.06 27.76
N LYS A 94 -5.82 -10.08 26.47
CA LYS A 94 -5.33 -11.29 25.78
C LYS A 94 -3.83 -11.50 25.89
N GLY A 95 -3.06 -10.47 26.25
CA GLY A 95 -1.60 -10.58 26.38
C GLY A 95 -0.81 -10.48 25.07
N PHE A 96 -1.47 -10.26 23.94
CA PHE A 96 -0.84 -10.14 22.62
C PHE A 96 -1.55 -9.10 21.73
N ILE A 97 -0.90 -8.70 20.64
CA ILE A 97 -1.47 -7.87 19.57
C ILE A 97 -1.33 -8.63 18.25
N ASP A 98 -2.44 -8.81 17.53
CA ASP A 98 -2.43 -9.28 16.15
C ASP A 98 -2.60 -8.09 15.20
N TYR A 99 -1.56 -7.78 14.45
CA TYR A 99 -1.67 -6.85 13.32
C TYR A 99 -2.22 -7.59 12.11
N THR A 100 -3.39 -7.17 11.63
CA THR A 100 -4.04 -7.74 10.45
C THR A 100 -4.42 -6.64 9.46
N ASN A 101 -4.14 -6.84 8.17
CA ASN A 101 -4.62 -6.00 7.07
C ASN A 101 -4.28 -4.50 7.21
N GLN A 102 -3.09 -4.18 7.72
CA GLN A 102 -2.66 -2.80 7.92
C GLN A 102 -1.82 -2.30 6.73
N CYS A 103 -2.02 -1.04 6.36
CA CYS A 103 -1.16 -0.32 5.43
C CYS A 103 -0.64 0.97 6.07
N LEU A 104 0.60 1.30 5.74
CA LEU A 104 1.37 2.45 6.19
C LEU A 104 1.55 3.38 5.00
N ILE A 105 1.36 4.70 5.18
CA ILE A 105 1.91 5.72 4.29
C ILE A 105 3.15 6.32 4.94
N TYR A 106 4.23 6.37 4.19
CA TYR A 106 5.54 6.82 4.65
C TYR A 106 6.02 7.99 3.80
N ASN A 107 6.58 8.99 4.47
CA ASN A 107 7.23 10.13 3.84
C ASN A 107 8.75 9.98 3.99
N GLU A 108 9.43 9.66 2.89
CA GLU A 108 10.89 9.46 2.92
C GLU A 108 11.68 10.74 3.26
N ASN A 109 11.11 11.92 3.02
CA ASN A 109 11.80 13.18 3.31
C ASN A 109 11.78 13.53 4.81
N THR A 110 10.80 13.03 5.56
CA THR A 110 10.64 13.36 6.99
C THR A 110 10.84 12.15 7.89
N GLY A 111 10.81 10.94 7.35
CA GLY A 111 10.76 9.69 8.11
C GLY A 111 9.41 9.45 8.79
N CYS A 112 8.39 10.27 8.52
CA CYS A 112 7.08 10.13 9.14
C CYS A 112 6.34 8.92 8.55
N ALA A 113 5.75 8.12 9.44
CA ALA A 113 4.98 6.93 9.15
C ALA A 113 3.58 7.10 9.74
N ASP A 114 2.55 7.03 8.91
CA ASP A 114 1.15 7.17 9.33
C ASP A 114 0.29 6.03 8.76
N SER A 115 -0.90 5.85 9.31
CA SER A 115 -1.92 4.97 8.77
C SER A 115 -2.36 5.42 7.38
N TRP A 116 -2.34 4.51 6.41
CA TRP A 116 -2.93 4.79 5.11
C TRP A 116 -4.38 4.34 5.07
N VAL A 117 -5.29 5.29 4.88
CA VAL A 117 -6.69 5.05 4.60
C VAL A 117 -7.00 5.68 3.24
N PRO A 118 -7.26 4.90 2.18
CA PRO A 118 -7.50 5.46 0.86
C PRO A 118 -8.78 6.30 0.84
N SER A 119 -8.66 7.55 0.43
CA SER A 119 -9.79 8.43 0.17
C SER A 119 -10.50 8.04 -1.14
N ILE A 120 -11.71 8.54 -1.37
CA ILE A 120 -12.37 8.33 -2.68
C ILE A 120 -11.54 8.92 -3.84
N SER A 121 -10.78 9.99 -3.58
CA SER A 121 -9.84 10.57 -4.54
C SER A 121 -8.69 9.62 -4.86
N ASP A 122 -8.24 8.81 -3.90
CA ASP A 122 -7.24 7.76 -4.13
C ASP A 122 -7.84 6.60 -4.93
N VAL A 123 -9.08 6.21 -4.62
CA VAL A 123 -9.79 5.12 -5.30
C VAL A 123 -10.04 5.41 -6.78
N PHE A 124 -10.40 6.65 -7.13
CA PHE A 124 -10.65 7.05 -8.52
C PHE A 124 -9.40 7.52 -9.27
N ALA A 125 -8.24 7.51 -8.61
CA ALA A 125 -7.00 7.90 -9.24
C ALA A 125 -6.49 6.85 -10.22
N GLU A 126 -5.87 7.34 -11.29
CA GLU A 126 -5.24 6.54 -12.33
C GLU A 126 -3.74 6.82 -12.46
N ASP A 127 -3.15 7.54 -11.50
CA ASP A 127 -1.75 7.98 -11.46
C ASP A 127 -0.91 7.16 -10.48
N TRP A 128 -1.29 5.91 -10.24
CA TRP A 128 -0.55 5.02 -9.36
C TRP A 128 0.69 4.44 -10.04
N GLY A 129 1.73 4.23 -9.25
CA GLY A 129 2.97 3.59 -9.69
C GLY A 129 3.58 2.72 -8.59
N ILE A 130 4.50 1.83 -8.98
CA ILE A 130 5.31 1.02 -8.05
C ILE A 130 6.56 1.82 -7.66
N VAL A 131 7.01 1.69 -6.42
CA VAL A 131 8.33 2.16 -5.98
C VAL A 131 9.34 1.04 -6.25
N ALA A 132 10.35 1.33 -7.07
CA ALA A 132 11.39 0.39 -7.49
C ALA A 132 12.64 0.50 -6.64
#